data_AF-A0A920GEW3-F1
#
_entry.id   AF-A0A920GEW3-F1
#
_cell.length_a   1.000
_cell.length_b   1.000
_cell.length_c   1.000
_cell.angle_alpha   90.00
_cell.angle_beta   90.00
_cell.angle_gamma   90.00
#
_symmetry.space_group_name_H-M   'P 1'
#
loop_
_entity.id
_entity.type
_entity.pdbx_description
1 polymer ?
#
loop_
_entity_poly.entity_id
_entity_poly.type
_entity_poly.pdbx_seq_one_letter_code
_entity_poly.pdbx_strand_id
1 'polypeptide(L)'
;MLSDLLKTKHILFGINAKNKKHLFLELSAKSEQLNKLIDQKTLFEKIIMREKLGNTSISDGIAMPSALLDNIEKTFVLFSILSKPVDYGAADKKM
;
A
#
# COMPACT_ATOMS: atom_id res chain seq x y z
N MET A 1 17.03 -6.78 8.71
CA MET A 1 17.02 -6.41 7.27
C MET A 1 15.59 -6.50 6.73
N LEU A 2 15.28 -5.89 5.57
CA LEU A 2 13.94 -5.99 4.95
C LEU A 2 13.49 -7.44 4.73
N SER A 3 14.45 -8.34 4.49
CA SER A 3 14.26 -9.79 4.41
C SER A 3 13.50 -10.39 5.59
N ASP A 4 13.60 -9.78 6.77
CA ASP A 4 13.01 -10.32 8.00
C ASP A 4 11.53 -9.95 8.13
N LEU A 5 11.09 -8.92 7.38
CA LEU A 5 9.72 -8.39 7.37
C LEU A 5 8.93 -8.86 6.15
N LEU A 6 9.61 -9.04 5.00
CA LEU A 6 8.99 -9.40 3.73
C LEU A 6 8.90 -10.92 3.57
N LYS A 7 7.81 -11.51 4.07
CA LYS A 7 7.49 -12.92 3.80
C LYS A 7 6.98 -13.08 2.37
N THR A 8 7.21 -14.23 1.74
CA THR A 8 6.74 -14.51 0.36
C THR A 8 5.24 -14.24 0.18
N LYS A 9 4.43 -14.56 1.20
CA LYS A 9 2.98 -14.29 1.20
C LYS A 9 2.60 -12.80 1.20
N HIS A 10 3.54 -11.89 1.47
CA HIS A 10 3.34 -10.44 1.43
C HIS A 10 3.72 -9.84 0.06
N ILE A 11 4.14 -10.67 -0.90
CA ILE A 11 4.45 -10.26 -2.28
C ILE A 11 3.24 -10.58 -3.14
N LEU A 12 2.57 -9.56 -3.65
CA LEU A 12 1.36 -9.69 -4.46
C LEU A 12 1.67 -9.32 -5.91
N PHE A 13 1.20 -10.16 -6.83
CA PHE A 13 1.29 -9.88 -8.26
C PHE A 13 -0.10 -9.66 -8.83
N GLY A 14 -0.20 -8.78 -9.81
CA GLY A 14 -1.42 -8.60 -10.60
C GLY A 14 -2.54 -7.89 -9.87
N ILE A 15 -2.23 -7.04 -8.88
CA ILE A 15 -3.25 -6.17 -8.28
C ILE A 15 -3.85 -5.30 -9.37
N ASN A 16 -5.17 -5.35 -9.52
CA ASN A 16 -5.89 -4.60 -10.55
C ASN A 16 -6.68 -3.48 -9.88
N ALA A 17 -6.18 -2.25 -10.03
CA ALA A 17 -6.82 -1.07 -9.50
C ALA A 17 -7.09 -0.07 -10.64
N LYS A 18 -8.18 0.68 -10.50
CA LYS A 18 -8.64 1.63 -11.54
C LYS A 18 -8.09 3.03 -11.32
N ASN A 19 -7.75 3.35 -10.09
CA ASN A 19 -7.25 4.64 -9.63
C ASN A 19 -6.60 4.46 -8.26
N LYS A 20 -5.91 5.50 -7.78
CA LYS A 20 -5.21 5.51 -6.49
C LYS A 20 -6.07 5.11 -5.29
N LYS A 21 -7.32 5.58 -5.23
CA LYS A 21 -8.25 5.23 -4.14
C LYS A 21 -8.61 3.74 -4.16
N HIS A 22 -8.90 3.19 -5.34
CA HIS A 22 -9.16 1.76 -5.50
C HIS A 22 -7.92 0.94 -5.13
N LEU A 23 -6.72 1.39 -5.50
CA LEU A 23 -5.47 0.73 -5.12
C LEU A 23 -5.33 0.63 -3.60
N PHE A 24 -5.53 1.72 -2.86
CA PHE A 24 -5.46 1.69 -1.40
C PHE A 24 -6.50 0.77 -0.78
N LEU A 25 -7.71 0.72 -1.34
CA LEU A 25 -8.75 -0.18 -0.86
C LEU A 25 -8.34 -1.66 -1.01
N GLU A 26 -7.79 -2.03 -2.18
CA GLU A 26 -7.30 -3.38 -2.46
C GLU A 26 -6.13 -3.76 -1.54
N LEU A 27 -5.14 -2.87 -1.37
CA LEU A 27 -3.98 -3.13 -0.51
C LEU A 27 -4.40 -3.28 0.96
N SER A 28 -5.34 -2.47 1.44
CA SER A 28 -5.88 -2.60 2.79
C SER A 28 -6.61 -3.93 2.99
N ALA A 29 -7.45 -4.34 2.03
CA ALA A 29 -8.18 -5.61 2.12
C ALA A 29 -7.21 -6.80 2.15
N LYS A 30 -6.16 -6.76 1.32
CA LYS A 30 -5.11 -7.80 1.31
C LYS A 30 -4.31 -7.82 2.61
N SER A 31 -4.06 -6.66 3.20
CA SER A 31 -3.34 -6.56 4.47
C SER A 31 -4.12 -7.24 5.61
N GLU A 32 -5.44 -7.03 5.71
CA GLU A 32 -6.31 -7.72 6.67
C GLU A 32 -6.40 -9.23 6.42
N GLN A 33 -6.37 -9.67 5.16
CA GLN A 33 -6.32 -11.10 4.81
C GLN A 33 -5.02 -11.75 5.33
N LEU A 34 -3.90 -11.03 5.27
CA LEU A 34 -2.57 -11.54 5.66
C LEU A 34 -2.25 -11.39 7.14
N ASN A 35 -2.84 -10.39 7.81
CA ASN A 35 -2.68 -10.10 9.22
C ASN A 35 -4.00 -9.60 9.82
N LYS A 36 -4.63 -10.44 10.64
CA LYS A 36 -5.95 -10.16 11.27
C LYS A 36 -5.94 -9.05 12.33
N LEU A 37 -4.76 -8.57 12.71
CA LEU A 37 -4.64 -7.37 13.54
C LEU A 37 -4.86 -6.09 12.71
N ILE A 38 -4.78 -6.15 11.38
CA ILE A 38 -5.02 -4.99 10.53
C ILE A 38 -6.50 -4.97 10.15
N ASP A 39 -7.23 -3.93 10.56
CA ASP A 39 -8.58 -3.65 10.07
C ASP A 39 -8.49 -2.90 8.73
N GLN A 40 -9.16 -3.43 7.70
CA GLN A 40 -9.12 -2.87 6.35
C GLN A 40 -9.54 -1.38 6.34
N LYS A 41 -10.65 -1.06 7.01
CA LYS A 41 -11.26 0.28 6.95
C LYS A 41 -10.33 1.30 7.59
N THR A 42 -9.81 0.99 8.77
CA THR A 42 -8.88 1.83 9.52
C THR A 42 -7.60 2.06 8.73
N LEU A 43 -7.01 1.01 8.17
CA LEU A 43 -5.79 1.14 7.36
C LEU A 43 -6.03 2.01 6.11
N PHE A 44 -7.13 1.78 5.39
CA PHE A 44 -7.49 2.58 4.23
C PHE A 44 -7.64 4.06 4.57
N GLU A 45 -8.38 4.38 5.64
CA GLU A 45 -8.58 5.75 6.10
C GLU A 45 -7.26 6.42 6.47
N LYS A 46 -6.40 5.74 7.24
CA LYS A 46 -5.10 6.30 7.64
C LYS A 46 -4.14 6.48 6.46
N ILE A 47 -4.13 5.56 5.48
CA ILE A 47 -3.34 5.74 4.23
C ILE A 47 -3.84 6.97 3.47
N ILE A 48 -5.15 7.11 3.27
CA ILE A 48 -5.73 8.27 2.58
C ILE A 48 -5.37 9.59 3.30
N MET A 49 -5.46 9.61 4.64
CA MET A 49 -5.08 10.78 5.42
C MET A 49 -3.59 11.12 5.24
N ARG A 50 -2.71 10.13 5.30
CA ARG A 50 -1.27 10.33 5.09
C ARG A 50 -0.97 10.83 3.67
N GLU A 51 -1.67 10.31 2.67
CA GLU A 51 -1.49 10.68 1.28
C GLU A 51 -1.90 12.14 0.99
N LYS A 52 -2.94 12.63 1.69
CA LYS A 52 -3.39 14.03 1.57
C LYS A 52 -2.36 15.03 2.07
N LEU A 53 -1.50 14.64 3.01
CA LEU A 53 -0.42 15.50 3.51
C LEU A 53 0.72 15.67 2.48
N GLY A 54 0.83 14.74 1.54
CA GLY A 54 1.84 14.75 0.51
C GLY A 54 1.92 13.40 -0.18
N ASN A 55 2.09 13.43 -1.51
CA ASN A 55 2.16 12.23 -2.32
C ASN A 55 3.30 11.31 -1.85
N THR A 56 3.04 10.00 -1.80
CA THR A 56 4.02 8.98 -1.40
C THR A 56 4.69 8.28 -2.60
N SER A 57 4.56 8.84 -3.80
CA SER A 57 5.39 8.47 -4.95
C SER A 57 6.86 8.74 -4.67
N ILE A 58 7.73 7.83 -5.09
CA ILE A 58 9.19 7.97 -4.97
C ILE A 58 9.74 8.44 -6.33
N SER A 59 9.79 7.53 -7.32
CA SER A 59 10.14 7.79 -8.71
C SER A 59 9.87 6.52 -9.55
N ASP A 60 9.85 6.65 -10.87
CA ASP A 60 9.88 5.51 -11.80
C ASP A 60 8.76 4.47 -11.60
N GLY A 61 7.55 4.96 -11.33
CA GLY A 61 6.37 4.11 -11.12
C GLY A 61 6.35 3.42 -9.75
N ILE A 62 7.23 3.81 -8.82
CA ILE A 62 7.28 3.29 -7.46
C ILE A 62 6.58 4.26 -6.50
N ALA A 63 5.72 3.71 -5.65
CA ALA A 63 5.11 4.42 -4.53
C ALA A 63 5.21 3.60 -3.25
N MET A 64 5.27 4.30 -2.10
CA MET A 64 5.39 3.67 -0.78
C MET A 64 4.35 4.25 0.20
N PRO A 65 3.05 3.94 0.01
CA PRO A 65 2.03 4.33 0.97
C PRO A 65 2.28 3.66 2.32
N SER A 66 2.08 4.41 3.40
CA SER A 66 2.29 3.93 4.78
C SER A 66 1.26 4.51 5.73
N ALA A 67 0.96 3.79 6.81
CA ALA A 67 0.10 4.26 7.90
C ALA A 67 0.58 3.71 9.25
N LEU A 68 0.31 4.45 10.33
CA LEU A 68 0.54 4.01 11.70
C LEU A 68 -0.75 3.46 12.30
N LEU A 69 -0.73 2.19 12.72
CA LEU A 69 -1.86 1.52 13.36
C LEU A 69 -1.51 1.25 14.83
N ASP A 70 -2.39 1.65 15.74
CA ASP A 70 -2.12 1.65 17.18
C ASP A 70 -2.06 0.22 17.76
N ASN A 71 -2.65 -0.75 17.05
CA ASN A 71 -2.73 -2.15 17.41
C ASN A 71 -1.66 -3.03 16.71
N ILE A 72 -0.65 -2.42 16.09
CA ILE A 72 0.44 -3.12 15.40
C ILE A 72 1.77 -2.87 16.11
N GLU A 73 2.27 -3.90 16.81
CA GLU A 73 3.55 -3.85 17.53
C GLU A 73 4.77 -4.10 16.62
N LYS A 74 4.58 -4.88 15.55
CA LYS A 74 5.64 -5.24 14.59
C LYS A 74 5.31 -4.71 13.22
N THR A 75 6.28 -4.07 12.56
CA THR A 75 6.12 -3.53 11.22
C THR A 75 5.59 -4.59 10.25
N PHE A 76 4.50 -4.26 9.57
CA PHE A 76 3.95 -5.05 8.48
C PHE A 76 4.30 -4.39 7.15
N VAL A 77 4.85 -5.17 6.21
CA VAL A 77 5.21 -4.71 4.87
C VAL A 77 4.51 -5.59 3.85
N LEU A 78 3.88 -4.95 2.87
CA LEU A 78 3.29 -5.56 1.69
C LEU A 78 3.98 -4.98 0.46
N PHE A 79 4.39 -5.85 -0.46
CA PHE A 79 4.93 -5.45 -1.76
C PHE A 79 3.97 -5.90 -2.85
N SER A 80 3.66 -5.02 -3.80
CA SER A 80 2.75 -5.36 -4.89
C SER A 80 3.24 -4.86 -6.24
N ILE A 81 3.11 -5.70 -7.26
CA ILE A 81 3.23 -5.31 -8.66
C ILE A 81 1.83 -5.24 -9.25
N LEU A 82 1.48 -4.08 -9.81
CA LEU A 82 0.17 -3.86 -10.41
C LEU A 82 0.09 -4.55 -11.77
N SER A 83 -1.10 -5.05 -12.12
CA SER A 83 -1.35 -5.59 -13.46
C SER A 83 -1.39 -4.51 -14.53
N LYS A 84 -1.81 -3.30 -14.15
CA LYS A 84 -1.82 -2.10 -14.99
C LYS A 84 -1.30 -0.90 -14.19
N PRO A 85 -0.59 0.03 -14.83
CA PRO A 85 -0.22 1.31 -14.23
C PRO A 85 -1.43 2.04 -13.65
N VAL A 86 -1.23 2.76 -12.56
CA VAL A 86 -2.27 3.55 -11.89
C VAL A 86 -1.72 4.94 -11.72
N ASP A 87 -2.47 5.95 -12.20
CA ASP A 87 -2.12 7.34 -11.91
C ASP A 87 -2.08 7.57 -10.40
N TYR A 88 -0.87 7.63 -9.87
CA TYR A 88 -0.58 7.85 -8.47
C TYR A 88 -0.38 9.35 -8.19
N GLY A 89 -0.41 10.23 -9.20
CA GLY A 89 -0.16 11.66 -9.07
C GLY A 89 1.31 11.99 -8.81
N ALA A 90 2.24 11.17 -9.31
CA ALA A 90 3.67 11.36 -9.14
C ALA A 90 4.15 12.64 -9.86
N ALA A 91 5.11 13.35 -9.27
CA ALA A 91 5.63 14.60 -9.82
C ALA A 91 6.36 14.40 -11.17
N ASP A 92 6.94 13.21 -11.38
CA ASP A 92 7.60 12.79 -12.63
C ASP A 92 6.62 12.40 -13.75
N LYS A 93 5.29 12.48 -13.49
CA LYS A 93 4.19 12.17 -14.42
C LYS A 93 4.22 10.74 -14.99
N LYS A 94 4.98 9.82 -14.39
CA LYS A 94 4.92 8.40 -14.77
C LYS A 94 3.77 7.72 -14.02
N MET A 95 3.07 6.83 -14.73
CA MET A 95 1.94 6.02 -14.22
C MET A 95 2.41 4.67 -13.72
#